data_AF-A0A8H2ZXE7-F1
#
_entry.id   AF-A0A8H2ZXE7-F1
#
_cell.length_a   1.000
_cell.length_b   1.000
_cell.length_c   1.000
_cell.angle_alpha   90.00
_cell.angle_beta   90.00
_cell.angle_gamma   90.00
#
_symmetry.space_group_name_H-M   'P 1'
#
loop_
_entity.id
_entity.type
_entity.pdbx_description
1 polymer ?
#
loop_
_entity_poly.entity_id
_entity_poly.type
_entity_poly.pdbx_seq_one_letter_code
_entity_poly.pdbx_strand_id
1 'polypeptide(L)'
;MVPLTRSKTGAAKATATKVETKLTTKRGAATKPKLRSKPKSVPKTKVPLKRKIQKRKRAVNKEPDNPSVFQPTVLPLELFLDIAKYIFPLDLIHLSRATRLFRSIFMRRSAADVWRATFTNIGLPPCPDSVMSEPRYAALMFLEQCTKCHKPATRHVDPIILVRLCYKCSKHMALGRQEVGQYKDMIPQSKYLVPPYPRSKAPRSEWYYKEHYQEILKKRDQLSKAEDHKGWNVWVSERVKFVKEWYEKTYPLVRWVWDLELEYEEGLERLKRARAAEIESRLLGLGWKLVDIEKAQVYTRKWKVSIVKAKLLDDKDWDNILPYFLDALERARDERLYSEAVKRKYNRRDIISNWLKSSPAIKIHINLCWKDADNHADLDSDSDSDSDSTGTSTAPVHAK
;
A
#
# COMPACT_ATOMS: atom_id res chain seq x y z
N MET A 1 -5.85 3.35 0.08
CA MET A 1 -4.92 3.21 -1.05
C MET A 1 -5.03 4.47 -1.89
N VAL A 2 -3.99 4.75 -2.66
CA VAL A 2 -3.66 5.86 -3.59
C VAL A 2 -4.43 7.19 -3.50
N PRO A 3 -3.78 8.29 -3.08
CA PRO A 3 -4.21 9.62 -3.49
C PRO A 3 -3.96 9.79 -4.99
N LEU A 4 -4.98 10.23 -5.75
CA LEU A 4 -4.87 10.54 -7.18
C LEU A 4 -3.75 11.56 -7.38
N THR A 5 -2.54 11.08 -7.67
CA THR A 5 -1.36 11.91 -7.81
C THR A 5 -0.67 11.56 -9.12
N ARG A 6 -0.62 12.60 -9.96
CA ARG A 6 0.18 12.83 -11.15
C ARG A 6 1.16 11.69 -11.51
N SER A 7 0.80 10.92 -12.52
CA SER A 7 1.76 10.17 -13.34
C SER A 7 2.65 11.18 -14.09
N LYS A 8 3.86 11.40 -13.60
CA LYS A 8 4.93 12.04 -14.37
C LYS A 8 5.57 10.98 -15.27
N THR A 9 5.05 10.79 -16.47
CA THR A 9 5.81 10.15 -17.55
C THR A 9 6.67 11.22 -18.22
N GLY A 10 7.93 11.28 -17.80
CA GLY A 10 8.98 12.05 -18.47
C GLY A 10 10.19 11.14 -18.61
N ALA A 11 10.31 10.50 -19.77
CA ALA A 11 11.48 9.73 -20.14
C ALA A 11 12.68 10.67 -20.34
N ALA A 12 13.75 10.47 -19.57
CA ALA A 12 15.04 11.06 -19.84
C ALA A 12 16.10 9.96 -19.75
N LYS A 13 16.62 9.58 -20.93
CA LYS A 13 17.86 8.82 -21.08
C LYS A 13 19.01 9.67 -20.51
N ALA A 14 19.85 9.08 -19.66
CA ALA A 14 21.17 9.62 -19.38
C ALA A 14 22.18 8.46 -19.30
N THR A 15 23.20 8.63 -20.12
CA THR A 15 24.32 7.77 -20.46
C THR A 15 25.34 7.62 -19.32
N ALA A 16 26.02 6.47 -19.31
CA ALA A 16 27.09 6.14 -18.39
C ALA A 16 28.34 7.03 -18.59
N THR A 17 29.02 7.35 -17.48
CA THR A 17 30.46 7.61 -17.51
C THR A 17 31.12 7.08 -16.24
N LYS A 18 32.19 6.30 -16.47
CA LYS A 18 33.06 5.60 -15.53
C LYS A 18 34.09 6.57 -14.95
N VAL A 19 34.28 6.59 -13.63
CA VAL A 19 35.52 7.06 -13.00
C VAL A 19 35.86 6.15 -11.81
N GLU A 20 36.95 5.40 -11.95
CA GLU A 20 37.65 4.71 -10.86
C GLU A 20 38.45 5.73 -10.05
N THR A 21 38.55 5.58 -8.72
CA THR A 21 39.85 5.46 -8.02
C THR A 21 39.73 5.22 -6.51
N LYS A 22 40.36 4.10 -6.10
CA LYS A 22 41.27 3.83 -4.97
C LYS A 22 40.83 3.99 -3.49
N LEU A 23 40.90 2.82 -2.83
CA LEU A 23 41.17 2.55 -1.41
C LEU A 23 42.20 3.50 -0.77
N THR A 24 41.94 3.88 0.48
CA THR A 24 42.95 3.79 1.56
C THR A 24 42.30 3.43 2.91
N THR A 25 42.81 2.37 3.49
CA THR A 25 42.64 1.84 4.85
C THR A 25 43.16 2.81 5.91
N LYS A 26 42.51 2.91 7.08
CA LYS A 26 43.19 3.10 8.37
C LYS A 26 42.32 2.67 9.56
N ARG A 27 42.87 1.73 10.33
CA ARG A 27 42.47 1.28 11.67
C ARG A 27 42.68 2.42 12.69
N GLY A 28 41.85 2.47 13.72
CA GLY A 28 42.05 3.29 14.93
C GLY A 28 41.02 2.94 16.01
N ALA A 29 41.50 2.54 17.17
CA ALA A 29 40.75 1.92 18.26
C ALA A 29 40.10 2.93 19.23
N ALA A 30 39.00 2.46 19.83
CA ALA A 30 38.46 2.70 21.19
C ALA A 30 38.60 4.09 21.85
N THR A 31 37.45 4.66 22.27
CA THR A 31 37.18 5.02 23.69
C THR A 31 35.71 5.43 23.90
N LYS A 32 35.09 4.91 24.98
CA LYS A 32 33.75 5.30 25.49
C LYS A 32 33.81 6.69 26.15
N PRO A 33 32.68 7.41 26.28
CA PRO A 33 32.18 7.55 27.65
C PRO A 33 30.65 7.56 27.86
N LYS A 34 30.30 6.96 29.00
CA LYS A 34 29.24 7.19 30.01
C LYS A 34 27.95 7.98 29.70
N LEU A 35 26.87 7.34 30.15
CA LEU A 35 25.54 7.84 30.52
C LEU A 35 25.53 9.21 31.22
N ARG A 36 24.53 10.05 30.88
CA ARG A 36 23.89 10.94 31.87
C ARG A 36 22.41 11.23 31.55
N SER A 37 21.58 10.74 32.48
CA SER A 37 20.23 11.12 32.95
C SER A 37 19.32 12.13 32.21
N LYS A 38 18.05 11.71 32.09
CA LYS A 38 16.81 12.50 31.93
C LYS A 38 16.68 13.65 32.97
N PRO A 39 15.85 14.67 32.69
CA PRO A 39 15.03 15.30 33.72
C PRO A 39 13.52 15.04 33.53
N LYS A 40 12.85 14.88 34.67
CA LYS A 40 11.41 14.66 34.85
C LYS A 40 10.63 15.99 34.87
N SER A 41 9.45 15.96 34.24
CA SER A 41 8.15 16.57 34.57
C SER A 41 7.96 17.61 35.71
N VAL A 42 7.27 18.73 35.35
CA VAL A 42 6.05 19.37 35.98
C VAL A 42 6.32 20.29 37.21
N PRO A 43 5.64 21.47 37.42
CA PRO A 43 4.19 21.69 37.30
C PRO A 43 3.65 22.98 36.64
N LYS A 44 2.34 22.87 36.34
CA LYS A 44 1.40 23.90 35.89
C LYS A 44 0.96 24.77 37.08
N THR A 45 0.79 26.07 36.86
CA THR A 45 -0.07 26.91 37.68
C THR A 45 -0.91 27.80 36.76
N LYS A 46 -2.24 27.62 36.83
CA LYS A 46 -3.28 28.59 36.43
C LYS A 46 -3.33 29.65 37.56
N VAL A 47 -3.67 30.93 37.41
CA VAL A 47 -4.93 31.55 36.94
C VAL A 47 -4.66 33.08 36.63
N PRO A 48 -5.63 33.99 36.40
CA PRO A 48 -5.83 34.69 35.13
C PRO A 48 -5.52 36.20 35.18
N LEU A 49 -5.19 36.83 34.04
CA LEU A 49 -5.25 38.30 33.94
C LEU A 49 -6.17 38.74 32.78
N LYS A 50 -7.38 39.16 33.15
CA LYS A 50 -8.25 40.01 32.32
C LYS A 50 -7.51 41.31 32.04
N ARG A 51 -7.34 41.70 30.77
CA ARG A 51 -7.05 43.11 30.42
C ARG A 51 -7.60 43.50 29.05
N LYS A 52 -8.72 44.23 29.15
CA LYS A 52 -9.30 45.29 28.31
C LYS A 52 -8.88 45.35 26.82
N ILE A 53 -9.89 45.16 25.98
CA ILE A 53 -9.96 45.58 24.58
C ILE A 53 -9.76 47.10 24.51
N GLN A 54 -8.63 47.55 23.97
CA GLN A 54 -8.45 48.92 23.51
C GLN A 54 -8.46 48.94 21.99
N LYS A 55 -9.50 49.56 21.42
CA LYS A 55 -9.58 49.92 20.00
C LYS A 55 -8.42 50.86 19.68
N ARG A 56 -7.41 50.37 18.98
CA ARG A 56 -6.38 51.21 18.34
C ARG A 56 -6.78 51.51 16.90
N LYS A 57 -6.69 52.80 16.59
CA LYS A 57 -7.08 53.47 15.35
C LYS A 57 -6.36 52.88 14.13
N ARG A 58 -7.05 52.87 12.98
CA ARG A 58 -6.53 52.49 11.66
C ARG A 58 -5.24 53.25 11.37
N ALA A 59 -4.11 52.53 11.28
CA ALA A 59 -2.94 52.99 10.57
C ALA A 59 -3.18 52.69 9.08
N VAL A 60 -3.25 53.75 8.28
CA VAL A 60 -3.15 53.68 6.82
C VAL A 60 -1.71 53.30 6.52
N ASN A 61 -1.45 52.02 6.32
CA ASN A 61 -0.18 51.56 5.79
C ASN A 61 -0.31 51.52 4.27
N LYS A 62 0.47 52.39 3.61
CA LYS A 62 0.79 52.31 2.18
C LYS A 62 1.18 50.87 1.85
N GLU A 63 0.49 50.27 0.88
CA GLU A 63 0.96 49.06 0.24
C GLU A 63 2.32 49.34 -0.42
N PRO A 64 3.33 48.47 -0.26
CA PRO A 64 4.44 48.45 -1.18
C PRO A 64 3.95 47.87 -2.51
N ASP A 65 4.12 48.64 -3.59
CA ASP A 65 3.95 48.19 -4.97
C ASP A 65 4.82 46.94 -5.20
N ASN A 66 4.20 45.77 -5.21
CA ASN A 66 4.81 44.53 -5.63
C ASN A 66 4.13 44.07 -6.92
N PRO A 67 4.71 44.34 -8.11
CA PRO A 67 4.14 43.93 -9.38
C PRO A 67 4.54 42.47 -9.66
N SER A 68 4.08 41.54 -8.81
CA SER A 68 4.18 40.10 -9.09
C SER A 68 2.95 39.34 -8.59
N VAL A 69 1.79 40.00 -8.62
CA VAL A 69 0.52 39.28 -8.75
C VAL A 69 0.36 39.04 -10.23
N PHE A 70 0.26 37.79 -10.66
CA PHE A 70 -0.15 37.43 -12.02
C PHE A 70 -1.33 38.33 -12.38
N GLN A 71 -1.12 39.28 -13.28
CA GLN A 71 -2.17 40.18 -13.76
C GLN A 71 -2.82 39.47 -14.95
N PRO A 72 -3.96 38.78 -14.77
CA PRO A 72 -4.70 38.19 -15.88
C PRO A 72 -5.22 39.22 -16.88
N THR A 73 -4.90 40.51 -16.72
CA THR A 73 -5.18 41.58 -17.68
C THR A 73 -4.23 41.60 -18.87
N VAL A 74 -3.12 40.86 -18.86
CA VAL A 74 -2.21 40.75 -20.02
C VAL A 74 -2.69 39.71 -21.04
N LEU A 75 -3.49 38.72 -20.60
CA LEU A 75 -4.03 37.65 -21.45
C LEU A 75 -5.55 37.78 -21.59
N PRO A 76 -6.11 37.93 -22.80
CA PRO A 76 -7.55 37.87 -23.03
C PRO A 76 -8.20 36.66 -22.36
N LEU A 77 -9.36 36.86 -21.74
CA LEU A 77 -10.07 35.81 -21.00
C LEU A 77 -10.29 34.54 -21.85
N GLU A 78 -10.64 34.69 -23.12
CA GLU A 78 -10.86 33.56 -24.03
C GLU A 78 -9.60 32.69 -24.19
N LEU A 79 -8.43 33.31 -24.42
CA LEU A 79 -7.16 32.59 -24.52
C LEU A 79 -6.81 31.90 -23.20
N PHE A 80 -7.12 32.53 -22.07
CA PHE A 80 -6.94 31.91 -20.77
C PHE A 80 -7.86 30.69 -20.56
N LEU A 81 -9.12 30.77 -20.98
CA LEU A 81 -10.06 29.65 -20.92
C LEU A 81 -9.61 28.49 -21.82
N ASP A 82 -9.02 28.79 -22.99
CA ASP A 82 -8.42 27.77 -23.86
C ASP A 82 -7.24 27.07 -23.20
N ILE A 83 -6.33 27.80 -22.55
CA ILE A 83 -5.25 27.19 -21.76
C ILE A 83 -5.83 26.36 -20.61
N ALA A 84 -6.90 26.85 -19.96
CA ALA A 84 -7.51 26.18 -18.82
C ALA A 84 -8.10 24.81 -19.15
N LYS A 85 -8.50 24.54 -20.41
CA LYS A 85 -8.97 23.22 -20.88
C LYS A 85 -7.92 22.12 -20.71
N TYR A 86 -6.64 22.48 -20.68
CA TYR A 86 -5.52 21.54 -20.55
C TYR A 86 -5.00 21.41 -19.12
N ILE A 87 -5.57 22.15 -18.16
CA ILE A 87 -5.19 22.08 -16.75
C ILE A 87 -5.80 20.82 -16.13
N PHE A 88 -5.04 20.12 -15.28
CA PHE A 88 -5.55 18.98 -14.54
C PHE A 88 -6.71 19.41 -13.61
N PRO A 89 -7.82 18.67 -13.49
CA PRO A 89 -9.00 19.14 -12.76
C PRO A 89 -8.74 19.57 -11.31
N LEU A 90 -7.84 18.89 -10.60
CA LEU A 90 -7.44 19.28 -9.24
C LEU A 90 -6.78 20.65 -9.20
N ASP A 91 -5.90 20.92 -10.16
CA ASP A 91 -5.20 22.20 -10.27
C ASP A 91 -6.16 23.32 -10.66
N LEU A 92 -7.16 23.02 -11.50
CA LEU A 92 -8.22 23.97 -11.83
C LEU A 92 -9.07 24.34 -10.59
N ILE A 93 -9.33 23.36 -9.69
CA ILE A 93 -9.94 23.64 -8.38
C ILE A 93 -9.04 24.54 -7.55
N HIS A 94 -7.74 24.25 -7.46
CA HIS A 94 -6.81 25.07 -6.69
C HIS A 94 -6.71 26.50 -7.25
N LEU A 95 -6.67 26.64 -8.57
CA LEU A 95 -6.67 27.93 -9.26
C LEU A 95 -7.93 28.73 -8.95
N SER A 96 -9.10 28.07 -8.96
CA SER A 96 -10.37 28.70 -8.57
C SER A 96 -10.42 29.16 -7.10
N ARG A 97 -9.55 28.61 -6.24
CA ARG A 97 -9.43 28.99 -4.82
C ARG A 97 -8.35 30.05 -4.58
N ALA A 98 -7.45 30.26 -5.53
CA ALA A 98 -6.31 31.18 -5.39
C ALA A 98 -6.75 32.65 -5.38
N THR A 99 -7.70 33.05 -6.23
CA THR A 99 -8.18 34.45 -6.32
C THR A 99 -9.70 34.53 -6.48
N ARG A 100 -10.28 35.67 -6.07
CA ARG A 100 -11.72 35.95 -6.27
C ARG A 100 -12.09 35.98 -7.76
N LEU A 101 -11.19 36.47 -8.61
CA LEU A 101 -11.39 36.54 -10.05
C LEU A 101 -11.51 35.12 -10.66
N PHE A 102 -10.55 34.23 -10.41
CA PHE A 102 -10.60 32.87 -10.94
C PHE A 102 -11.80 32.09 -10.41
N ARG A 103 -12.17 32.31 -9.13
CA ARG A 103 -13.41 31.77 -8.59
C ARG A 103 -14.63 32.23 -9.40
N SER A 104 -14.71 33.52 -9.71
CA SER A 104 -15.83 34.10 -10.46
C SER A 104 -15.93 33.61 -11.90
N ILE A 105 -14.82 33.16 -12.49
CA ILE A 105 -14.74 32.60 -13.84
C ILE A 105 -15.11 31.11 -13.82
N PHE A 106 -14.34 30.29 -13.08
CA PHE A 106 -14.41 28.83 -13.19
C PHE A 106 -15.59 28.18 -12.44
N MET A 107 -16.24 28.89 -11.51
CA MET A 107 -17.40 28.35 -10.78
C MET A 107 -18.76 28.72 -11.41
N ARG A 108 -18.76 29.31 -12.61
CA ARG A 108 -19.98 29.64 -13.38
C ARG A 108 -20.28 28.57 -14.42
N ARG A 109 -21.55 28.48 -14.82
CA ARG A 109 -22.01 27.57 -15.89
C ARG A 109 -21.34 27.85 -17.24
N SER A 110 -20.93 29.10 -17.50
CA SER A 110 -20.19 29.48 -18.72
C SER A 110 -18.84 28.78 -18.84
N ALA A 111 -18.25 28.30 -17.75
CA ALA A 111 -16.99 27.55 -17.77
C ALA A 111 -17.19 26.02 -17.85
N ALA A 112 -18.42 25.54 -18.02
CA ALA A 112 -18.71 24.10 -18.00
C ALA A 112 -17.95 23.32 -19.09
N ASP A 113 -17.81 23.89 -20.29
CA ASP A 113 -17.02 23.29 -21.37
C ASP A 113 -15.53 23.18 -21.04
N VAL A 114 -15.00 24.14 -20.28
CA VAL A 114 -13.61 24.09 -19.80
C VAL A 114 -13.43 22.88 -18.90
N TRP A 115 -14.31 22.68 -17.92
CA TRP A 115 -14.25 21.51 -17.04
C TRP A 115 -14.43 20.20 -17.80
N ARG A 116 -15.41 20.11 -18.70
CA ARG A 116 -15.62 18.90 -19.51
C ARG A 116 -14.39 18.56 -20.33
N ALA A 117 -13.73 19.54 -20.94
CA ALA A 117 -12.46 19.34 -21.64
C ALA A 117 -11.37 18.80 -20.70
N THR A 118 -11.25 19.34 -19.47
CA THR A 118 -10.29 18.79 -18.49
C THR A 118 -10.57 17.33 -18.14
N PHE A 119 -11.84 16.91 -18.11
CA PHE A 119 -12.22 15.52 -17.82
C PHE A 119 -11.88 14.60 -18.99
N THR A 120 -12.24 15.01 -20.21
CA THR A 120 -11.91 14.25 -21.43
C THR A 120 -10.41 14.03 -21.59
N ASN A 121 -9.60 15.05 -21.29
CA ASN A 121 -8.13 14.97 -21.41
C ASN A 121 -7.49 13.92 -20.49
N ILE A 122 -8.14 13.57 -19.38
CA ILE A 122 -7.67 12.52 -18.45
C ILE A 122 -8.50 11.24 -18.55
N GLY A 123 -9.38 11.14 -19.55
CA GLY A 123 -10.29 10.00 -19.73
C GLY A 123 -11.37 9.87 -18.65
N LEU A 124 -11.62 10.89 -17.83
CA LEU A 124 -12.67 10.85 -16.81
C LEU A 124 -14.04 10.92 -17.49
N PRO A 125 -14.94 9.93 -17.28
CA PRO A 125 -16.27 9.95 -17.85
C PRO A 125 -17.10 11.16 -17.38
N PRO A 126 -18.06 11.62 -18.20
CA PRO A 126 -18.97 12.69 -17.81
C PRO A 126 -19.71 12.34 -16.51
N CYS A 127 -20.14 13.37 -15.78
CA CYS A 127 -20.82 13.15 -14.50
C CYS A 127 -22.13 12.35 -14.72
N PRO A 128 -22.32 11.21 -14.04
CA PRO A 128 -23.56 10.43 -14.15
C PRO A 128 -24.80 11.15 -13.60
N ASP A 129 -24.59 12.08 -12.67
CA ASP A 129 -25.63 12.91 -12.06
C ASP A 129 -25.81 14.21 -12.84
N SER A 130 -26.94 14.36 -13.53
CA SER A 130 -27.26 15.59 -14.28
C SER A 130 -27.47 16.81 -13.38
N VAL A 131 -27.72 16.61 -12.08
CA VAL A 131 -27.89 17.70 -11.10
C VAL A 131 -26.54 18.20 -10.58
N MET A 132 -25.48 17.39 -10.69
CA MET A 132 -24.15 17.73 -10.17
C MET A 132 -23.38 18.61 -11.18
N SER A 133 -22.96 19.79 -10.74
CA SER A 133 -22.11 20.66 -11.55
C SER A 133 -20.69 20.10 -11.71
N GLU A 134 -20.03 20.43 -12.83
CA GLU A 134 -18.68 19.96 -13.15
C GLU A 134 -17.64 20.31 -12.07
N PRO A 135 -17.59 21.54 -11.52
CA PRO A 135 -16.65 21.84 -10.44
C PRO A 135 -16.88 20.99 -9.19
N ARG A 136 -18.15 20.65 -8.90
CA ARG A 136 -18.51 19.79 -7.76
C ARG A 136 -18.11 18.34 -8.04
N TYR A 137 -18.30 17.86 -9.26
CA TYR A 137 -17.84 16.55 -9.69
C TYR A 137 -16.32 16.43 -9.63
N ALA A 138 -15.58 17.42 -10.15
CA ALA A 138 -14.13 17.49 -10.02
C ALA A 138 -13.70 17.47 -8.55
N ALA A 139 -14.37 18.25 -7.68
CA ALA A 139 -14.08 18.27 -6.25
C ALA A 139 -14.28 16.90 -5.61
N LEU A 140 -15.34 16.19 -5.95
CA LEU A 140 -15.60 14.84 -5.46
C LEU A 140 -14.51 13.85 -5.91
N MET A 141 -14.13 13.91 -7.18
CA MET A 141 -13.16 12.98 -7.78
C MET A 141 -11.75 13.23 -7.26
N PHE A 142 -11.31 14.49 -7.13
CA PHE A 142 -9.90 14.81 -6.91
C PHE A 142 -9.56 15.37 -5.53
N LEU A 143 -10.50 15.98 -4.80
CA LEU A 143 -10.20 16.45 -3.44
C LEU A 143 -10.31 15.31 -2.44
N GLU A 144 -9.38 15.28 -1.50
CA GLU A 144 -9.41 14.38 -0.35
C GLU A 144 -10.28 14.93 0.78
N GLN A 145 -11.53 15.24 0.48
CA GLN A 145 -12.48 15.81 1.44
C GLN A 145 -13.71 14.94 1.57
N CYS A 146 -14.15 14.72 2.80
CA CYS A 146 -15.38 14.00 3.07
C CYS A 146 -16.59 14.79 2.56
N THR A 147 -17.45 14.19 1.75
CA THR A 147 -18.69 14.80 1.25
C THR A 147 -19.63 15.22 2.39
N LYS A 148 -19.54 14.57 3.56
CA LYS A 148 -20.42 14.85 4.71
C LYS A 148 -19.89 15.87 5.70
N CYS A 149 -18.66 15.70 6.16
CA CYS A 149 -18.10 16.55 7.21
C CYS A 149 -16.99 17.48 6.73
N HIS A 150 -16.64 17.43 5.44
CA HIS A 150 -15.57 18.22 4.80
C HIS A 150 -14.16 18.04 5.40
N LYS A 151 -14.01 17.16 6.39
CA LYS A 151 -12.70 16.77 6.94
C LYS A 151 -11.91 15.95 5.93
N PRO A 152 -10.57 15.90 6.06
CA PRO A 152 -9.72 15.09 5.21
C PRO A 152 -10.21 13.64 5.11
N ALA A 153 -10.29 13.15 3.89
CA ALA A 153 -10.67 11.79 3.55
C ALA A 153 -9.72 11.27 2.47
N THR A 154 -8.67 10.58 2.91
CA THR A 154 -7.67 9.91 2.05
C THR A 154 -8.21 8.66 1.34
N ARG A 155 -9.52 8.45 1.39
CA ARG A 155 -10.22 7.30 0.81
C ARG A 155 -10.74 7.66 -0.54
N HIS A 156 -10.79 6.69 -1.45
CA HIS A 156 -11.37 6.86 -2.77
C HIS A 156 -12.84 7.29 -2.71
N VAL A 157 -13.26 7.94 -3.78
CA VAL A 157 -14.66 8.22 -4.09
C VAL A 157 -15.41 6.91 -4.32
N ASP A 158 -16.67 6.87 -3.94
CA ASP A 158 -17.62 5.86 -4.38
C ASP A 158 -18.18 6.24 -5.76
N PRO A 159 -17.84 5.52 -6.85
CA PRO A 159 -18.26 5.87 -8.21
C PRO A 159 -19.74 5.56 -8.50
N ILE A 160 -20.44 4.85 -7.60
CA ILE A 160 -21.85 4.50 -7.75
C ILE A 160 -22.71 5.51 -6.98
N ILE A 161 -22.38 5.76 -5.71
CA ILE A 161 -23.13 6.66 -4.83
C ILE A 161 -22.70 8.13 -5.03
N LEU A 162 -21.54 8.36 -5.65
CA LEU A 162 -20.93 9.68 -5.87
C LEU A 162 -20.64 10.43 -4.57
N VAL A 163 -20.06 9.71 -3.60
CA VAL A 163 -19.65 10.27 -2.30
C VAL A 163 -18.25 9.85 -1.90
N ARG A 164 -17.55 10.68 -1.14
CA ARG A 164 -16.30 10.34 -0.47
C ARG A 164 -16.52 10.43 1.04
N LEU A 165 -16.36 9.32 1.76
CA LEU A 165 -16.63 9.28 3.20
C LEU A 165 -15.36 9.01 4.00
N CYS A 166 -15.04 9.88 4.96
CA CYS A 166 -13.98 9.61 5.94
C CYS A 166 -14.36 8.41 6.84
N TYR A 167 -13.38 7.86 7.57
CA TYR A 167 -13.57 6.70 8.44
C TYR A 167 -14.72 6.84 9.44
N LYS A 168 -14.87 8.03 10.02
CA LYS A 168 -15.96 8.30 10.97
C LYS A 168 -17.31 8.33 10.27
N CYS A 169 -17.42 9.00 9.13
CA CYS A 169 -18.68 9.09 8.40
C CYS A 169 -19.11 7.74 7.81
N SER A 170 -18.20 6.94 7.26
CA SER A 170 -18.59 5.65 6.67
C SER A 170 -19.22 4.70 7.69
N LYS A 171 -18.79 4.73 8.96
CA LYS A 171 -19.39 3.90 10.03
C LYS A 171 -20.87 4.17 10.28
N HIS A 172 -21.32 5.39 10.03
CA HIS A 172 -22.69 5.81 10.35
C HIS A 172 -23.55 6.05 9.11
N MET A 173 -22.94 6.12 7.93
CA MET A 173 -23.60 6.41 6.65
C MET A 173 -23.68 5.20 5.73
N ALA A 174 -22.96 4.11 6.02
CA ALA A 174 -23.06 2.86 5.30
C ALA A 174 -23.93 1.88 6.09
N LEU A 175 -24.95 1.32 5.42
CA LEU A 175 -25.86 0.33 5.96
C LEU A 175 -25.59 -1.02 5.28
N GLY A 176 -25.64 -2.10 6.05
CA GLY A 176 -25.58 -3.47 5.54
C GLY A 176 -26.93 -3.96 5.00
N ARG A 177 -26.91 -5.09 4.28
CA ARG A 177 -28.11 -5.73 3.71
C ARG A 177 -29.22 -6.01 4.73
N GLN A 178 -28.85 -6.39 5.96
CA GLN A 178 -29.81 -6.66 7.03
C GLN A 178 -30.50 -5.39 7.55
N GLU A 179 -29.79 -4.25 7.56
CA GLU A 179 -30.34 -2.97 8.02
C GLU A 179 -31.34 -2.39 7.03
N VAL A 180 -31.10 -2.56 5.71
CA VAL A 180 -32.02 -2.09 4.68
C VAL A 180 -33.21 -3.03 4.44
N GLY A 181 -33.06 -4.32 4.75
CA GLY A 181 -34.14 -5.32 4.66
C GLY A 181 -34.83 -5.34 3.29
N GLN A 182 -36.16 -5.22 3.30
CA GLN A 182 -36.99 -5.25 2.09
C GLN A 182 -36.76 -4.08 1.12
N TYR A 183 -36.05 -3.02 1.54
CA TYR A 183 -35.83 -1.83 0.72
C TYR A 183 -34.55 -1.91 -0.14
N LYS A 184 -33.81 -3.03 -0.08
CA LYS A 184 -32.53 -3.23 -0.76
C LYS A 184 -32.57 -2.94 -2.27
N ASP A 185 -33.65 -3.30 -2.96
CA ASP A 185 -33.74 -3.20 -4.43
C ASP A 185 -34.11 -1.77 -4.89
N MET A 186 -34.49 -0.89 -3.96
CA MET A 186 -34.81 0.52 -4.21
C MET A 186 -33.63 1.47 -3.92
N ILE A 187 -32.49 0.93 -3.50
CA ILE A 187 -31.30 1.69 -3.12
C ILE A 187 -30.11 1.17 -3.93
N PRO A 188 -29.34 2.05 -4.58
CA PRO A 188 -28.07 1.64 -5.16
C PRO A 188 -27.14 1.08 -4.07
N GLN A 189 -26.77 -0.20 -4.22
CA GLN A 189 -25.68 -0.83 -3.49
C GLN A 189 -24.32 -0.51 -4.11
N SER A 190 -23.30 -0.41 -3.27
CA SER A 190 -21.92 -0.18 -3.69
C SER A 190 -20.91 -0.96 -2.86
N LYS A 191 -19.85 -1.40 -3.55
CA LYS A 191 -18.67 -2.07 -2.98
C LYS A 191 -17.57 -1.09 -2.55
N TYR A 192 -17.73 0.20 -2.87
CA TYR A 192 -16.72 1.25 -2.67
C TYR A 192 -16.99 2.12 -1.43
N LEU A 193 -18.22 2.10 -0.91
CA LEU A 193 -18.64 2.96 0.20
C LEU A 193 -17.86 2.69 1.49
N VAL A 194 -17.52 1.41 1.72
CA VAL A 194 -16.65 0.96 2.81
C VAL A 194 -15.58 0.06 2.20
N PRO A 195 -14.29 0.41 2.34
CA PRO A 195 -13.22 -0.42 1.82
C PRO A 195 -13.12 -1.73 2.62
N PRO A 196 -12.61 -2.81 2.00
CA PRO A 196 -12.34 -4.05 2.71
C PRO A 196 -11.29 -3.80 3.81
N TYR A 197 -11.35 -4.61 4.86
CA TYR A 197 -10.31 -4.57 5.90
C TYR A 197 -8.94 -4.85 5.25
N PRO A 198 -7.85 -4.11 5.58
CA PRO A 198 -6.57 -4.17 4.86
C PRO A 198 -5.87 -5.55 4.79
N ARG A 199 -6.41 -6.57 5.44
CA ARG A 199 -5.88 -7.95 5.46
C ARG A 199 -6.94 -9.01 5.12
N SER A 200 -8.15 -8.58 4.77
CA SER A 200 -9.22 -9.51 4.40
C SER A 200 -9.09 -9.88 2.94
N LYS A 201 -9.01 -11.19 2.66
CA LYS A 201 -9.21 -11.74 1.30
C LYS A 201 -10.69 -11.90 0.94
N ALA A 202 -11.60 -11.53 1.85
CA ALA A 202 -13.03 -11.63 1.58
C ALA A 202 -13.43 -10.65 0.46
N PRO A 203 -14.41 -11.02 -0.37
CA PRO A 203 -15.03 -10.11 -1.33
C PRO A 203 -15.47 -8.80 -0.64
N ARG A 204 -15.39 -7.68 -1.36
CA ARG A 204 -15.90 -6.39 -0.86
C ARG A 204 -17.40 -6.57 -0.54
N SER A 205 -17.78 -6.37 0.72
CA SER A 205 -19.20 -6.38 1.11
C SER A 205 -19.94 -5.26 0.39
N GLU A 206 -21.20 -5.51 0.05
CA GLU A 206 -22.07 -4.50 -0.54
C GLU A 206 -22.71 -3.65 0.56
N TRP A 207 -22.68 -2.34 0.38
CA TRP A 207 -23.19 -1.36 1.31
C TRP A 207 -24.20 -0.44 0.66
N TYR A 208 -25.14 0.03 1.45
CA TYR A 208 -26.18 0.96 1.05
C TYR A 208 -25.95 2.31 1.72
N TYR A 209 -26.28 3.38 1.01
CA TYR A 209 -26.11 4.73 1.52
C TYR A 209 -27.30 5.15 2.38
N LYS A 210 -27.03 5.54 3.63
CA LYS A 210 -28.06 5.84 4.63
C LYS A 210 -29.05 6.92 4.21
N GLU A 211 -28.64 7.93 3.45
CA GLU A 211 -29.57 9.01 3.04
C GLU A 211 -30.60 8.51 2.03
N HIS A 212 -30.20 7.63 1.11
CA HIS A 212 -31.14 7.01 0.17
C HIS A 212 -32.15 6.11 0.92
N TYR A 213 -31.68 5.40 1.95
CA TYR A 213 -32.57 4.64 2.82
C TYR A 213 -33.57 5.55 3.56
N GLN A 214 -33.10 6.66 4.13
CA GLN A 214 -33.96 7.63 4.82
C GLN A 214 -34.97 8.31 3.88
N GLU A 215 -34.61 8.56 2.62
CA GLU A 215 -35.51 9.07 1.58
C GLU A 215 -36.69 8.11 1.36
N ILE A 216 -36.40 6.81 1.23
CA ILE A 216 -37.42 5.77 1.05
C ILE A 216 -38.35 5.69 2.26
N LEU A 217 -37.80 5.68 3.48
CA LEU A 217 -38.61 5.65 4.70
C LEU A 217 -39.55 6.87 4.79
N LYS A 218 -39.05 8.07 4.48
CA LYS A 218 -39.89 9.28 4.45
C LYS A 218 -41.02 9.17 3.45
N LYS A 219 -40.74 8.68 2.23
CA LYS A 219 -41.76 8.52 1.19
C LYS A 219 -42.81 7.47 1.56
N ARG A 220 -42.38 6.35 2.17
CA ARG A 220 -43.26 5.33 2.73
C ARG A 220 -44.18 5.92 3.80
N ASP A 221 -43.62 6.65 4.76
CA ASP A 221 -44.39 7.24 5.86
C ASP A 221 -45.40 8.28 5.36
N GLN A 222 -45.05 9.04 4.31
CA GLN A 222 -45.98 9.97 3.66
C GLN A 222 -47.15 9.25 3.00
N LEU A 223 -46.89 8.20 2.21
CA LEU A 223 -47.94 7.46 1.51
C LEU A 223 -48.78 6.59 2.45
N SER A 224 -48.18 6.06 3.51
CA SER A 224 -48.90 5.36 4.57
C SER A 224 -49.88 6.27 5.31
N LYS A 225 -49.51 7.54 5.56
CA LYS A 225 -50.43 8.53 6.16
C LYS A 225 -51.57 8.94 5.24
N ALA A 226 -51.35 8.84 3.93
CA ALA A 226 -52.38 9.09 2.91
C ALA A 226 -53.20 7.84 2.57
N GLU A 227 -52.94 6.70 3.22
CA GLU A 227 -53.55 5.38 2.93
C GLU A 227 -53.40 4.93 1.46
N ASP A 228 -52.41 5.48 0.75
CA ASP A 228 -52.22 5.27 -0.69
C ASP A 228 -51.28 4.09 -0.96
N HIS A 229 -51.82 2.89 -0.74
CA HIS A 229 -51.10 1.64 -1.01
C HIS A 229 -50.81 1.42 -2.50
N LYS A 230 -51.67 1.91 -3.39
CA LYS A 230 -51.47 1.78 -4.85
C LYS A 230 -50.34 2.69 -5.30
N GLY A 231 -50.31 3.94 -4.85
CA GLY A 231 -49.23 4.88 -5.13
C GLY A 231 -47.89 4.42 -4.59
N TRP A 232 -47.86 3.70 -3.45
CA TRP A 232 -46.64 3.05 -2.98
C TRP A 232 -46.10 2.03 -3.99
N ASN A 233 -46.93 1.11 -4.48
CA ASN A 233 -46.48 0.09 -5.43
C ASN A 233 -45.99 0.69 -6.76
N VAL A 234 -46.70 1.69 -7.28
CA VAL A 234 -46.26 2.44 -8.47
C VAL A 234 -44.90 3.08 -8.22
N TRP A 235 -44.75 3.81 -7.11
CA TRP A 235 -43.49 4.46 -6.76
C TRP A 235 -42.34 3.48 -6.56
N VAL A 236 -42.57 2.32 -5.93
CA VAL A 236 -41.57 1.25 -5.79
C VAL A 236 -41.10 0.79 -7.17
N SER A 237 -42.02 0.55 -8.11
CA SER A 237 -41.67 0.10 -9.45
C SER A 237 -40.82 1.12 -10.21
N GLU A 238 -41.17 2.41 -10.12
CA GLU A 238 -40.41 3.52 -10.69
C GLU A 238 -39.02 3.63 -10.04
N ARG A 239 -38.94 3.47 -8.72
CA ARG A 239 -37.69 3.56 -7.98
C ARG A 239 -36.73 2.43 -8.33
N VAL A 240 -37.23 1.19 -8.45
CA VAL A 240 -36.42 0.05 -8.91
C VAL A 240 -35.92 0.28 -10.33
N LYS A 241 -36.77 0.83 -11.23
CA LYS A 241 -36.34 1.20 -12.59
C LYS A 241 -35.24 2.27 -12.56
N PHE A 242 -35.41 3.31 -11.75
CA PHE A 242 -34.40 4.35 -11.54
C PHE A 242 -33.06 3.77 -11.06
N VAL A 243 -33.06 2.82 -10.11
CA VAL A 243 -31.83 2.18 -9.63
C VAL A 243 -31.13 1.41 -10.74
N LYS A 244 -31.87 0.73 -11.63
CA LYS A 244 -31.29 0.03 -12.79
C LYS A 244 -30.63 1.02 -13.76
N GLU A 245 -31.35 2.06 -14.16
CA GLU A 245 -30.82 3.12 -15.04
C GLU A 245 -29.62 3.84 -14.40
N TRP A 246 -29.62 3.99 -13.07
CA TRP A 246 -28.50 4.58 -12.34
C TRP A 246 -27.22 3.75 -12.47
N TYR A 247 -27.32 2.42 -12.45
CA TYR A 247 -26.17 1.55 -12.68
C TYR A 247 -25.63 1.68 -14.11
N GLU A 248 -26.49 1.79 -15.11
CA GLU A 248 -26.07 2.01 -16.50
C GLU A 248 -25.33 3.34 -16.63
N LYS A 249 -25.84 4.42 -16.02
CA LYS A 249 -25.21 5.74 -16.03
C LYS A 249 -23.87 5.77 -15.29
N THR A 250 -23.75 5.07 -14.16
CA THR A 250 -22.52 5.08 -13.35
C THR A 250 -21.48 4.07 -13.83
N TYR A 251 -21.86 3.09 -14.65
CA TYR A 251 -20.96 2.03 -15.14
C TYR A 251 -19.66 2.55 -15.78
N PRO A 252 -19.66 3.57 -16.66
CA PRO A 252 -18.41 4.11 -17.21
C PRO A 252 -17.47 4.63 -16.13
N LEU A 253 -18.00 5.29 -15.10
CA LEU A 253 -17.20 5.81 -13.98
C LEU A 253 -16.68 4.69 -13.09
N VAL A 254 -17.48 3.65 -12.85
CA VAL A 254 -17.04 2.44 -12.12
C VAL A 254 -15.87 1.78 -12.85
N ARG A 255 -15.98 1.64 -14.18
CA ARG A 255 -14.92 1.09 -15.02
C ARG A 255 -13.65 1.94 -14.98
N TRP A 256 -13.78 3.26 -15.11
CA TRP A 256 -12.64 4.17 -15.01
C TRP A 256 -11.92 4.08 -13.66
N VAL A 257 -12.66 4.01 -12.54
CA VAL A 257 -12.06 3.80 -11.21
C VAL A 257 -11.36 2.45 -11.11
N TRP A 258 -11.96 1.39 -11.67
CA TRP A 258 -11.34 0.07 -11.71
C TRP A 258 -10.03 0.08 -12.50
N ASP A 259 -10.01 0.69 -13.68
CA ASP A 259 -8.83 0.75 -14.54
C ASP A 259 -7.68 1.50 -13.84
N LEU A 260 -7.99 2.58 -13.11
CA LEU A 260 -7.00 3.27 -12.27
C LEU A 260 -6.48 2.42 -11.11
N GLU A 261 -7.35 1.67 -10.42
CA GLU A 261 -6.93 0.73 -9.37
C GLU A 261 -6.00 -0.34 -9.95
N LEU A 262 -6.31 -0.85 -11.14
CA LEU A 262 -5.51 -1.85 -11.86
C LEU A 262 -4.15 -1.30 -12.28
N GLU A 263 -4.09 -0.13 -12.95
CA GLU A 263 -2.84 0.50 -13.36
C GLU A 263 -1.89 0.75 -12.19
N TYR A 264 -2.45 1.15 -11.04
CA TYR A 264 -1.69 1.33 -9.82
C TYR A 264 -1.13 0.00 -9.30
N GLU A 265 -1.95 -1.04 -9.23
CA GLU A 265 -1.52 -2.38 -8.81
C GLU A 265 -0.43 -2.93 -9.73
N GLU A 266 -0.59 -2.79 -11.04
CA GLU A 266 0.45 -3.14 -12.02
C GLU A 266 1.73 -2.33 -11.80
N GLY A 267 1.63 -1.04 -11.49
CA GLY A 267 2.77 -0.21 -11.13
C GLY A 267 3.52 -0.72 -9.92
N LEU A 268 2.80 -1.14 -8.87
CA LEU A 268 3.41 -1.78 -7.71
C LEU A 268 4.07 -3.11 -8.07
N GLU A 269 3.43 -3.95 -8.87
CA GLU A 269 3.99 -5.22 -9.32
C GLU A 269 5.22 -5.03 -10.22
N ARG A 270 5.25 -3.99 -11.07
CA ARG A 270 6.44 -3.61 -11.85
C ARG A 270 7.61 -3.27 -10.91
N LEU A 271 7.36 -2.49 -9.86
CA LEU A 271 8.38 -2.15 -8.87
C LEU A 271 8.89 -3.38 -8.11
N LYS A 272 8.00 -4.31 -7.71
CA LYS A 272 8.39 -5.56 -7.05
C LYS A 272 9.25 -6.43 -7.97
N ARG A 273 8.86 -6.60 -9.23
CA ARG A 273 9.61 -7.37 -10.24
C ARG A 273 10.99 -6.75 -10.49
N ALA A 274 11.06 -5.43 -10.69
CA ALA A 274 12.32 -4.73 -10.87
C ALA A 274 13.25 -4.91 -9.67
N ARG A 275 12.72 -4.81 -8.45
CA ARG A 275 13.48 -5.07 -7.22
C ARG A 275 14.00 -6.51 -7.14
N ALA A 276 13.17 -7.49 -7.47
CA ALA A 276 13.55 -8.90 -7.46
C ALA A 276 14.72 -9.18 -8.42
N ALA A 277 14.59 -8.69 -9.66
CA ALA A 277 15.61 -8.85 -10.69
C ALA A 277 16.94 -8.18 -10.30
N GLU A 278 16.88 -6.99 -9.72
CA GLU A 278 18.08 -6.29 -9.24
C GLU A 278 18.77 -7.04 -8.09
N ILE A 279 18.01 -7.58 -7.13
CA ILE A 279 18.56 -8.40 -6.04
C ILE A 279 19.26 -9.64 -6.60
N GLU A 280 18.62 -10.35 -7.52
CA GLU A 280 19.19 -11.53 -8.17
C GLU A 280 20.48 -11.18 -8.92
N SER A 281 20.46 -10.10 -9.72
CA SER A 281 21.64 -9.62 -10.46
C SER A 281 22.81 -9.30 -9.54
N ARG A 282 22.58 -8.61 -8.42
CA ARG A 282 23.63 -8.30 -7.44
C ARG A 282 24.17 -9.57 -6.76
N LEU A 283 23.33 -10.54 -6.42
CA LEU A 283 23.77 -11.81 -5.84
C LEU A 283 24.60 -12.65 -6.82
N LEU A 284 24.19 -12.70 -8.09
CA LEU A 284 24.99 -13.32 -9.16
C LEU A 284 26.33 -12.60 -9.32
N GLY A 285 26.35 -11.26 -9.26
CA GLY A 285 27.57 -10.45 -9.27
C GLY A 285 28.51 -10.71 -8.09
N LEU A 286 27.99 -11.15 -6.94
CA LEU A 286 28.77 -11.60 -5.78
C LEU A 286 29.28 -13.06 -5.91
N GLY A 287 28.97 -13.75 -7.02
CA GLY A 287 29.42 -15.11 -7.30
C GLY A 287 28.52 -16.22 -6.78
N TRP A 288 27.29 -15.91 -6.37
CA TRP A 288 26.30 -16.94 -6.02
C TRP A 288 25.72 -17.60 -7.26
N LYS A 289 25.44 -18.90 -7.20
CA LYS A 289 24.79 -19.63 -8.31
C LYS A 289 23.28 -19.46 -8.21
N LEU A 290 22.60 -19.43 -9.37
CA LEU A 290 21.14 -19.32 -9.43
C LEU A 290 20.43 -20.41 -8.61
N VAL A 291 20.94 -21.65 -8.65
CA VAL A 291 20.41 -22.78 -7.86
C VAL A 291 20.47 -22.52 -6.35
N ASP A 292 21.54 -21.87 -5.87
CA ASP A 292 21.67 -21.50 -4.46
C ASP A 292 20.67 -20.40 -4.10
N ILE A 293 20.50 -19.41 -4.99
CA ILE A 293 19.57 -18.29 -4.82
C ILE A 293 18.12 -18.80 -4.76
N GLU A 294 17.69 -19.61 -5.73
CA GLU A 294 16.34 -20.19 -5.81
C GLU A 294 16.00 -21.01 -4.56
N LYS A 295 16.97 -21.83 -4.10
CA LYS A 295 16.80 -22.63 -2.91
C LYS A 295 16.74 -21.76 -1.65
N ALA A 296 17.60 -20.75 -1.55
CA ALA A 296 17.65 -19.82 -0.42
C ALA A 296 16.34 -19.05 -0.21
N GLN A 297 15.57 -18.78 -1.27
CA GLN A 297 14.29 -18.07 -1.18
C GLN A 297 13.26 -18.78 -0.28
N VAL A 298 13.42 -20.09 -0.09
CA VAL A 298 12.49 -20.92 0.68
C VAL A 298 12.83 -20.90 2.18
N TYR A 299 14.08 -20.64 2.56
CA TYR A 299 14.54 -20.79 3.95
C TYR A 299 14.11 -19.66 4.88
N THR A 300 13.87 -18.46 4.37
CA THR A 300 13.64 -17.30 5.25
C THR A 300 12.43 -16.49 4.83
N ARG A 301 11.51 -16.26 5.77
CA ARG A 301 10.36 -15.34 5.56
C ARG A 301 10.82 -13.92 5.22
N LYS A 302 11.94 -13.49 5.79
CA LYS A 302 12.55 -12.18 5.54
C LYS A 302 12.99 -12.01 4.09
N TRP A 303 13.41 -13.10 3.44
CA TRP A 303 13.70 -13.11 2.00
C TRP A 303 12.49 -12.70 1.18
N LYS A 304 11.37 -13.41 1.39
CA LYS A 304 10.11 -13.13 0.70
C LYS A 304 9.65 -11.69 0.92
N VAL A 305 9.72 -11.17 2.15
CA VAL A 305 9.31 -9.80 2.48
C VAL A 305 10.21 -8.74 1.80
N SER A 306 11.52 -8.99 1.72
CA SER A 306 12.47 -8.06 1.09
C SER A 306 12.31 -7.96 -0.43
N ILE A 307 11.92 -9.06 -1.09
CA ILE A 307 11.68 -9.09 -2.54
C ILE A 307 10.35 -8.43 -2.92
N VAL A 308 9.27 -8.72 -2.19
CA VAL A 308 7.92 -8.23 -2.53
C VAL A 308 7.65 -6.78 -2.12
N LYS A 309 8.69 -6.04 -1.69
CA LYS A 309 8.59 -4.62 -1.37
C LYS A 309 8.48 -3.82 -2.67
N ALA A 310 7.37 -3.12 -2.86
CA ALA A 310 7.13 -2.27 -4.03
C ALA A 310 7.94 -0.94 -3.95
N LYS A 311 9.26 -1.05 -4.00
CA LYS A 311 10.21 0.08 -3.98
C LYS A 311 11.46 -0.33 -4.74
N LEU A 312 12.01 0.57 -5.55
CA LEU A 312 13.34 0.39 -6.16
C LEU A 312 14.39 0.08 -5.08
N LEU A 313 15.36 -0.75 -5.44
CA LEU A 313 16.48 -1.08 -4.56
C LEU A 313 17.51 0.05 -4.64
N ASP A 314 17.75 0.70 -3.50
CA ASP A 314 18.87 1.62 -3.33
C ASP A 314 19.99 0.92 -2.55
N ASP A 315 21.22 1.46 -2.59
CA ASP A 315 22.38 0.80 -2.00
C ASP A 315 22.28 0.68 -0.48
N LYS A 316 21.66 1.66 0.17
CA LYS A 316 21.40 1.59 1.60
C LYS A 316 20.42 0.47 1.95
N ASP A 317 19.35 0.31 1.18
CA ASP A 317 18.41 -0.80 1.34
C ASP A 317 19.11 -2.14 1.05
N TRP A 318 20.03 -2.18 0.07
CA TRP A 318 20.83 -3.37 -0.26
C TRP A 318 21.73 -3.80 0.90
N ASP A 319 22.51 -2.88 1.47
CA ASP A 319 23.41 -3.15 2.59
C ASP A 319 22.65 -3.68 3.81
N ASN A 320 21.40 -3.24 4.00
CA ASN A 320 20.54 -3.71 5.07
C ASN A 320 19.97 -5.10 4.83
N ILE A 321 19.72 -5.51 3.57
CA ILE A 321 19.10 -6.81 3.27
C ILE A 321 20.13 -7.92 3.03
N LEU A 322 21.31 -7.58 2.50
CA LEU A 322 22.34 -8.53 2.12
C LEU A 322 22.75 -9.49 3.25
N PRO A 323 22.99 -9.05 4.51
CA PRO A 323 23.35 -9.97 5.59
C PRO A 323 22.32 -11.07 5.84
N TYR A 324 21.04 -10.79 5.61
CA TYR A 324 19.96 -11.77 5.77
C TYR A 324 19.89 -12.77 4.61
N PHE A 325 20.47 -12.42 3.46
CA PHE A 325 20.55 -13.32 2.31
C PHE A 325 21.74 -14.26 2.43
N LEU A 326 22.87 -13.80 2.96
CA LEU A 326 24.09 -14.60 3.07
C LEU A 326 23.88 -15.88 3.88
N ASP A 327 23.26 -15.81 5.06
CA ASP A 327 22.95 -16.98 5.89
C ASP A 327 22.11 -18.05 5.15
N ALA A 328 21.07 -17.60 4.44
CA ALA A 328 20.22 -18.50 3.66
C ALA A 328 20.94 -19.08 2.43
N LEU A 329 21.82 -18.29 1.81
CA LEU A 329 22.60 -18.68 0.63
C LEU A 329 23.72 -19.67 0.99
N GLU A 330 24.40 -19.46 2.12
CA GLU A 330 25.41 -20.38 2.65
C GLU A 330 24.79 -21.74 2.91
N ARG A 331 23.66 -21.77 3.63
CA ARG A 331 22.90 -23.01 3.85
C ARG A 331 22.48 -23.70 2.55
N ALA A 332 21.99 -22.94 1.56
CA ALA A 332 21.61 -23.48 0.25
C ALA A 332 22.79 -24.13 -0.47
N ARG A 333 23.94 -23.45 -0.44
CA ARG A 333 25.18 -23.92 -1.05
C ARG A 333 25.67 -25.19 -0.38
N ASP A 334 25.66 -25.25 0.95
CA ASP A 334 26.12 -26.42 1.70
C ASP A 334 25.25 -27.65 1.43
N GLU A 335 23.92 -27.47 1.42
CA GLU A 335 22.98 -28.54 1.05
C GLU A 335 23.21 -29.01 -0.39
N ARG A 336 23.47 -28.10 -1.33
CA ARG A 336 23.79 -28.46 -2.72
C ARG A 336 25.10 -29.23 -2.80
N LEU A 337 26.17 -28.74 -2.18
CA LEU A 337 27.48 -29.38 -2.21
C LEU A 337 27.44 -30.77 -1.57
N TYR A 338 26.75 -30.92 -0.44
CA TYR A 338 26.50 -32.21 0.20
C TYR A 338 25.75 -33.17 -0.74
N SER A 339 24.64 -32.72 -1.32
CA SER A 339 23.83 -33.54 -2.24
C SER A 339 24.63 -33.98 -3.47
N GLU A 340 25.40 -33.06 -4.06
CA GLU A 340 26.27 -33.38 -5.19
C GLU A 340 27.38 -34.38 -4.78
N ALA A 341 27.97 -34.25 -3.59
CA ALA A 341 28.99 -35.18 -3.09
C ALA A 341 28.41 -36.59 -2.87
N VAL A 342 27.25 -36.70 -2.24
CA VAL A 342 26.51 -37.95 -2.06
C VAL A 342 26.20 -38.59 -3.42
N LYS A 343 25.71 -37.80 -4.38
CA LYS A 343 25.42 -38.27 -5.74
C LYS A 343 26.68 -38.75 -6.47
N ARG A 344 27.80 -38.04 -6.35
CA ARG A 344 29.10 -38.50 -6.92
C ARG A 344 29.58 -39.79 -6.28
N LYS A 345 29.35 -40.01 -4.98
CA LYS A 345 29.70 -41.26 -4.27
C LYS A 345 28.81 -42.41 -4.74
N TYR A 346 27.51 -42.17 -4.87
CA TYR A 346 26.54 -43.15 -5.38
C TYR A 346 26.85 -43.55 -6.83
N ASN A 347 27.02 -42.57 -7.73
CA ASN A 347 27.35 -42.83 -9.13
C ASN A 347 28.66 -43.63 -9.27
N ARG A 348 29.68 -43.31 -8.48
CA ARG A 348 30.94 -44.09 -8.47
C ARG A 348 30.71 -45.53 -8.02
N ARG A 349 29.92 -45.76 -6.97
CA ARG A 349 29.54 -47.10 -6.52
C ARG A 349 28.77 -47.87 -7.59
N ASP A 350 27.84 -47.22 -8.27
CA ASP A 350 27.03 -47.84 -9.30
C ASP A 350 27.85 -48.23 -10.53
N ILE A 351 28.74 -47.35 -10.99
CA ILE A 351 29.70 -47.65 -12.07
C ILE A 351 30.57 -48.87 -11.71
N ILE A 352 31.12 -48.90 -10.50
CA ILE A 352 31.94 -50.03 -10.02
C ILE A 352 31.11 -51.32 -9.97
N SER A 353 29.89 -51.26 -9.42
CA SER A 353 28.97 -52.40 -9.34
C SER A 353 28.62 -52.94 -10.73
N ASN A 354 28.30 -52.07 -11.67
CA ASN A 354 27.96 -52.44 -13.04
C ASN A 354 29.17 -53.02 -13.79
N TRP A 355 30.37 -52.47 -13.60
CA TRP A 355 31.61 -53.01 -14.17
C TRP A 355 31.95 -54.40 -13.60
N LEU A 356 31.80 -54.60 -12.29
CA LEU A 356 31.99 -55.92 -11.65
C LEU A 356 31.01 -56.96 -12.19
N LYS A 357 29.75 -56.57 -12.44
CA LYS A 357 28.73 -57.47 -13.02
C LYS A 357 28.97 -57.81 -14.48
N SER A 358 29.60 -56.93 -15.26
CA SER A 358 29.86 -57.15 -16.68
C SER A 358 31.18 -57.88 -16.98
N SER A 359 32.06 -58.07 -16.00
CA SER A 359 33.31 -58.86 -16.13
C SER A 359 33.29 -60.14 -15.27
N PRO A 360 32.63 -61.23 -15.72
CA PRO A 360 32.49 -62.45 -14.91
C PRO A 360 33.77 -63.29 -14.74
N ALA A 361 34.88 -62.92 -15.40
CA ALA A 361 36.11 -63.73 -15.43
C ALA A 361 37.30 -63.18 -14.64
N ILE A 362 37.17 -62.05 -13.91
CA ILE A 362 38.31 -61.46 -13.19
C ILE A 362 37.97 -61.26 -11.70
N LYS A 363 38.54 -62.10 -10.82
CA LYS A 363 38.57 -61.85 -9.36
C LYS A 363 39.57 -60.73 -9.07
N ILE A 364 39.10 -59.48 -9.07
CA ILE A 364 39.90 -58.34 -8.61
C ILE A 364 39.46 -57.95 -7.20
N HIS A 365 40.39 -58.02 -6.24
CA HIS A 365 40.24 -57.39 -4.94
C HIS A 365 40.59 -55.91 -5.05
N ILE A 366 39.58 -55.03 -5.01
CA ILE A 366 39.77 -53.57 -5.02
C ILE A 366 39.56 -53.06 -3.59
N ASN A 367 40.64 -52.64 -2.92
CA ASN A 367 40.58 -51.94 -1.65
C ASN A 367 40.35 -50.45 -1.91
N LEU A 368 39.14 -49.95 -1.63
CA LEU A 368 38.81 -48.53 -1.72
C LEU A 368 39.07 -47.84 -0.37
N CYS A 369 40.28 -47.33 -0.17
CA CYS A 369 40.56 -46.40 0.93
C CYS A 369 40.06 -44.99 0.56
N TRP A 370 39.09 -44.49 1.32
CA TRP A 370 38.73 -43.07 1.29
C TRP A 370 39.40 -42.42 2.50
N LYS A 371 40.20 -41.38 2.27
CA LYS A 371 40.60 -40.47 3.35
C LYS A 371 39.36 -39.67 3.73
N ASP A 372 38.70 -40.07 4.80
CA ASP A 372 37.82 -39.17 5.52
C ASP A 372 38.71 -38.01 6.01
N ALA A 373 38.32 -36.78 5.68
CA ALA A 373 39.00 -35.62 6.21
C ALA A 373 38.64 -35.52 7.69
N ASP A 374 39.63 -35.75 8.54
CA ASP A 374 39.59 -35.47 9.96
C ASP A 374 39.15 -34.01 10.18
N ASN A 375 38.05 -33.84 10.93
CA ASN A 375 37.99 -32.97 12.10
C ASN A 375 36.56 -32.93 12.65
N HIS A 376 36.31 -33.72 13.68
CA HIS A 376 35.65 -33.20 14.88
C HIS A 376 36.07 -34.03 16.08
N ALA A 377 36.88 -33.40 16.92
CA ALA A 377 37.31 -33.89 18.22
C ALA A 377 36.11 -34.07 19.16
N ASP A 378 36.11 -35.22 19.82
CA ASP A 378 35.94 -35.47 21.25
C ASP A 378 34.76 -34.79 21.98
N LEU A 379 33.80 -35.62 22.37
CA LEU A 379 33.22 -35.60 23.72
C LEU A 379 32.98 -37.04 24.16
N ASP A 380 33.90 -37.53 24.99
CA ASP A 380 33.86 -38.81 25.69
C ASP A 380 32.62 -38.93 26.60
N SER A 381 32.06 -40.12 26.61
CA SER A 381 31.11 -40.61 27.61
C SER A 381 31.78 -41.75 28.37
N ASP A 382 32.33 -41.48 29.55
CA ASP A 382 32.78 -42.51 30.47
C ASP A 382 31.68 -42.85 31.48
N SER A 383 31.24 -44.09 31.38
CA SER A 383 30.49 -44.81 32.40
C SER A 383 31.48 -45.63 33.21
N ASP A 384 31.55 -45.42 34.52
CA ASP A 384 32.11 -46.41 35.44
C ASP A 384 31.18 -46.60 36.64
N SER A 385 30.82 -47.86 36.83
CA SER A 385 30.02 -48.41 37.91
C SER A 385 30.96 -49.16 38.84
N ASP A 386 31.03 -48.75 40.10
CA ASP A 386 31.53 -49.62 41.17
C ASP A 386 30.67 -49.46 42.42
N SER A 387 30.14 -50.60 42.85
CA SER A 387 29.42 -50.84 44.08
C SER A 387 30.37 -51.44 45.11
N ASP A 388 30.46 -50.90 46.33
CA ASP A 388 30.06 -51.66 47.52
C ASP A 388 29.97 -50.83 48.82
N SER A 389 28.99 -51.26 49.62
CA SER A 389 28.70 -51.14 51.06
C SER A 389 29.52 -50.24 52.02
N THR A 390 28.81 -49.43 52.83
CA THR A 390 28.53 -49.65 54.28
C THR A 390 28.02 -48.36 54.98
N GLY A 391 27.03 -48.50 55.87
CA GLY A 391 26.99 -47.74 57.14
C GLY A 391 25.98 -46.60 57.37
N THR A 392 24.79 -46.97 57.86
CA THR A 392 24.06 -46.39 59.03
C THR A 392 23.39 -44.99 59.05
N SER A 393 22.10 -45.03 59.44
CA SER A 393 21.31 -44.09 60.29
C SER A 393 21.03 -42.66 59.77
N THR A 394 19.83 -42.07 59.82
CA THR A 394 18.61 -42.25 60.64
C THR A 394 17.47 -41.46 59.97
N ALA A 395 16.23 -41.98 60.04
CA ALA A 395 15.00 -41.19 59.93
C ALA A 395 14.54 -40.81 61.35
N PRO A 396 13.70 -39.78 61.57
CA PRO A 396 12.25 -39.92 61.31
C PRO A 396 11.51 -38.61 60.95
N VAL A 397 10.39 -38.69 60.21
CA VAL A 397 9.17 -37.90 60.52
C VAL A 397 7.95 -38.70 60.04
N HIS A 398 7.04 -38.97 60.98
CA HIS A 398 5.75 -39.63 60.82
C HIS A 398 4.59 -38.60 60.77
N ALA A 399 3.47 -39.08 60.22
CA ALA A 399 2.08 -38.65 60.42
C ALA A 399 1.66 -37.34 59.73
N LYS A 400 0.55 -37.28 58.97
CA LYS A 400 -0.71 -38.06 59.01
C LYS A 400 -1.31 -38.17 57.62
#